data_AF-A0A958DJ71-F1
#
_entry.id   AF-A0A958DJ71-F1
#
_cell.length_a   1.000
_cell.length_b   1.000
_cell.length_c   1.000
_cell.angle_alpha   90.00
_cell.angle_beta   90.00
_cell.angle_gamma   90.00
#
_symmetry.space_group_name_H-M   'P 1'
#
loop_
_entity.id
_entity.type
_entity.pdbx_description
1 polymer ?
#
loop_
_entity_poly.entity_id
_entity_poly.type
_entity_poly.pdbx_seq_one_letter_code
_entity_poly.pdbx_strand_id
1 'polypeptide(L)'
;MNISNGNSTARMVDYDIHGVVGVRLVNPSERDAAAVVGQLGPAHAPLRREPDIVIYFREKLPTPGLIFLGLNSAGYNDEGFYILRSSKADCKARIPFQDIGRKKLEIVCESGLRSVPLLIALVNLTFLSKRYLPLHASAFLYNGVANMVTGWAKGGKTEGLLAFANHGAAYIADEWTIIAEGGDECFGIAEPIRLWDWQFRHIPHVQDKISRQKKLLFKSIHTMDALGRGLGKSPLR
;
A
#
# COMPACT_ATOMS: atom_id res chain seq x y z
N MET A 1 -45.26 17.20 -6.40
CA MET A 1 -44.88 16.96 -5.01
C MET A 1 -43.56 16.19 -4.99
N ASN A 2 -42.51 16.89 -4.52
CA ASN A 2 -41.22 16.44 -4.01
C ASN A 2 -40.44 15.35 -4.75
N ILE A 3 -39.70 15.78 -5.78
CA ILE A 3 -38.40 15.18 -6.13
C ILE A 3 -37.42 15.68 -5.06
N SER A 4 -37.07 14.82 -4.10
CA SER A 4 -36.00 15.09 -3.16
C SER A 4 -34.66 15.04 -3.90
N ASN A 5 -34.21 16.20 -4.38
CA ASN A 5 -32.82 16.46 -4.71
C ASN A 5 -31.98 16.38 -3.42
N GLY A 6 -31.68 15.15 -3.00
CA GLY A 6 -30.65 14.88 -2.01
C GLY A 6 -29.30 15.15 -2.66
N ASN A 7 -28.89 16.42 -2.66
CA ASN A 7 -27.54 16.81 -3.03
C ASN A 7 -26.59 16.40 -1.91
N SER A 8 -26.41 15.08 -1.74
CA SER A 8 -25.39 14.49 -0.89
C SER A 8 -24.06 14.88 -1.50
N THR A 9 -23.41 15.90 -0.94
CA THR A 9 -22.04 16.28 -1.29
C THR A 9 -21.18 15.02 -1.27
N ALA A 10 -20.62 14.66 -2.43
CA ALA A 10 -19.81 13.46 -2.55
C ALA A 10 -18.68 13.49 -1.52
N ARG A 11 -18.55 12.43 -0.72
CA ARG A 11 -17.47 12.32 0.27
C ARG A 11 -16.15 12.22 -0.48
N MET A 12 -15.22 13.12 -0.22
CA MET A 12 -13.89 13.10 -0.82
C MET A 12 -12.81 12.91 0.24
N VAL A 13 -11.82 12.08 -0.07
CA VAL A 13 -10.61 11.89 0.75
C VAL A 13 -9.41 12.02 -0.16
N ASP A 14 -8.50 12.90 0.20
CA ASP A 14 -7.33 13.24 -0.60
C ASP A 14 -6.04 12.76 0.07
N TYR A 15 -5.09 12.34 -0.77
CA TYR A 15 -3.73 11.96 -0.41
C TYR A 15 -2.78 12.75 -1.30
N ASP A 16 -1.93 13.57 -0.66
CA ASP A 16 -0.80 14.21 -1.33
C ASP A 16 0.48 13.47 -0.97
N ILE A 17 1.02 12.73 -1.93
CA ILE A 17 2.24 11.95 -1.75
C ILE A 17 3.41 12.85 -2.14
N HIS A 18 4.00 13.49 -1.11
CA HIS A 18 5.17 14.37 -1.19
C HIS A 18 5.03 15.58 -2.12
N GLY A 19 3.81 16.06 -2.37
CA GLY A 19 3.59 17.18 -3.29
C GLY A 19 3.65 16.79 -4.78
N VAL A 20 3.92 15.52 -5.09
CA VAL A 20 4.18 15.04 -6.45
C VAL A 20 2.96 14.30 -7.01
N VAL A 21 2.50 13.25 -6.33
CA VAL A 21 1.37 12.41 -6.77
C VAL A 21 0.15 12.67 -5.90
N GLY A 22 -0.95 13.08 -6.52
CA GLY A 22 -2.23 13.28 -5.85
C GLY A 22 -3.20 12.13 -6.12
N VAL A 23 -3.72 11.51 -5.06
CA VAL A 23 -4.78 10.49 -5.14
C VAL A 23 -6.04 11.00 -4.46
N ARG A 24 -7.17 10.96 -5.17
CA ARG A 24 -8.49 11.34 -4.64
C ARG A 24 -9.42 10.13 -4.60
N LEU A 25 -10.02 9.89 -3.45
CA LEU A 25 -11.10 8.93 -3.27
C LEU A 25 -12.45 9.65 -3.36
N VAL A 26 -13.37 9.11 -4.15
CA VAL A 26 -14.72 9.65 -4.31
C VAL A 26 -15.75 8.64 -3.81
N ASN A 27 -16.56 9.07 -2.85
CA ASN A 27 -17.54 8.27 -2.12
C ASN A 27 -16.97 7.01 -1.43
N PRO A 28 -15.79 7.05 -0.78
CA PRO A 28 -15.28 5.89 -0.07
C PRO A 28 -16.15 5.57 1.15
N SER A 29 -16.36 4.28 1.43
CA SER A 29 -16.74 3.84 2.78
C SER A 29 -15.55 4.05 3.74
N GLU A 30 -15.80 3.99 5.05
CA GLU A 30 -14.70 4.03 6.04
C GLU A 30 -13.71 2.89 5.84
N ARG A 31 -14.22 1.71 5.43
CA ARG A 31 -13.41 0.54 5.13
C ARG A 31 -12.54 0.76 3.89
N ASP A 32 -13.07 1.42 2.86
CA ASP A 32 -12.30 1.74 1.66
C ASP A 32 -11.17 2.73 1.95
N ALA A 33 -11.46 3.78 2.73
CA ALA A 33 -10.46 4.74 3.16
C ALA A 33 -9.37 4.05 4.00
N ALA A 34 -9.75 3.18 4.94
CA ALA A 34 -8.80 2.40 5.74
C ALA A 34 -7.95 1.45 4.89
N ALA A 35 -8.53 0.84 3.85
CA ALA A 35 -7.80 0.00 2.90
C ALA A 35 -6.73 0.80 2.15
N VAL A 36 -7.07 2.01 1.70
CA VAL A 36 -6.11 2.91 1.04
C VAL A 36 -5.03 3.39 2.02
N VAL A 37 -5.37 3.71 3.28
CA VAL A 37 -4.36 4.01 4.33
C VAL A 37 -3.39 2.85 4.53
N GLY A 38 -3.88 1.61 4.46
CA GLY A 38 -3.03 0.42 4.54
C GLY A 38 -2.04 0.26 3.38
N GLN A 39 -2.24 0.98 2.27
CA GLN A 39 -1.39 0.97 1.08
C GLN A 39 -0.56 2.25 0.96
N LEU A 40 -1.13 3.43 1.15
CA LEU A 40 -0.42 4.71 0.94
C LEU A 40 0.11 5.32 2.24
N GLY A 41 -0.24 4.74 3.38
CA GLY A 41 0.03 5.31 4.70
C GLY A 41 -1.03 6.33 5.15
N PRO A 42 -0.84 6.92 6.35
CA PRO A 42 -1.81 7.82 6.97
C PRO A 42 -1.73 9.28 6.47
N ALA A 43 -0.94 9.56 5.43
CA ALA A 43 -0.68 10.91 4.94
C ALA A 43 -1.87 11.49 4.16
N HIS A 44 -2.91 11.88 4.90
CA HIS A 44 -4.06 12.61 4.38
C HIS A 44 -3.72 14.10 4.29
N ALA A 45 -3.84 14.67 3.09
CA ALA A 45 -3.64 16.10 2.88
C ALA A 45 -4.58 16.56 1.74
N PRO A 46 -5.26 17.72 1.90
CA PRO A 46 -6.06 18.29 0.83
C PRO A 46 -5.22 18.54 -0.43
N LEU A 47 -5.72 18.15 -1.60
CA LEU A 47 -5.04 18.45 -2.86
C LEU A 47 -5.31 19.90 -3.29
N ARG A 48 -4.25 20.68 -3.46
CA ARG A 48 -4.29 22.04 -4.03
C ARG A 48 -4.23 22.06 -5.57
N ARG A 49 -4.17 20.89 -6.19
CA ARG A 49 -4.03 20.66 -7.64
C ARG A 49 -5.03 19.60 -8.10
N GLU A 50 -5.16 19.41 -9.42
CA GLU A 50 -5.93 18.27 -9.93
C GLU A 50 -5.29 16.94 -9.47
N PRO A 51 -6.10 15.96 -9.04
CA PRO A 51 -5.60 14.64 -8.69
C PRO A 51 -5.08 13.92 -9.94
N ASP A 52 -3.97 13.20 -9.78
CA ASP A 52 -3.40 12.36 -10.83
C ASP A 52 -4.20 11.05 -10.95
N ILE A 53 -4.64 10.50 -9.81
CA ILE A 53 -5.46 9.29 -9.73
C ILE A 53 -6.75 9.60 -8.99
N VAL A 54 -7.89 9.29 -9.60
CA VAL A 54 -9.20 9.36 -8.96
C VAL A 54 -9.78 7.95 -8.84
N ILE A 55 -10.19 7.58 -7.64
CA ILE A 55 -10.79 6.27 -7.34
C ILE A 55 -12.24 6.48 -6.93
N TYR A 56 -13.15 6.09 -7.81
CA TYR A 56 -14.58 6.15 -7.56
C TYR A 56 -15.03 4.85 -6.91
N PHE A 57 -15.62 4.93 -5.72
CA PHE A 57 -16.25 3.78 -5.07
C PHE A 57 -17.74 3.73 -5.40
N ARG A 58 -18.21 2.54 -5.79
CA ARG A 58 -19.62 2.25 -6.11
C ARG A 58 -20.08 1.05 -5.30
N GLU A 59 -21.35 1.01 -4.93
CA GLU A 59 -21.90 -0.14 -4.20
C GLU A 59 -21.78 -1.44 -5.02
N LYS A 60 -22.02 -1.35 -6.33
CA LYS A 60 -21.84 -2.45 -7.28
C LYS A 60 -21.13 -1.95 -8.53
N LEU A 61 -20.19 -2.75 -9.03
CA LEU A 61 -19.56 -2.53 -10.32
C LEU A 61 -20.13 -3.54 -11.33
N PRO A 62 -20.94 -3.09 -12.31
CA PRO A 62 -21.41 -3.96 -13.39
C PRO A 62 -20.25 -4.52 -14.19
N THR A 63 -20.36 -5.80 -14.56
CA THR A 63 -19.38 -6.51 -15.38
C THR A 63 -20.07 -7.30 -16.52
N PRO A 64 -20.92 -6.66 -17.34
CA PRO A 64 -21.60 -7.36 -18.43
C PRO A 64 -20.59 -7.74 -19.53
N GLY A 65 -20.77 -8.93 -20.11
CA GLY A 65 -20.05 -9.34 -21.31
C GLY A 65 -18.53 -9.48 -21.17
N LEU A 66 -18.01 -9.78 -19.97
CA LEU A 66 -16.57 -9.93 -19.79
C LEU A 66 -16.01 -11.13 -20.55
N ILE A 67 -14.91 -10.88 -21.28
CA ILE A 67 -13.98 -11.91 -21.74
C ILE A 67 -12.97 -12.14 -20.61
N PHE A 68 -13.00 -13.34 -20.03
CA PHE A 68 -12.18 -13.67 -18.86
C PHE A 68 -10.73 -13.96 -19.22
N LEU A 69 -9.83 -13.54 -18.33
CA LEU A 69 -8.39 -13.81 -18.39
C LEU A 69 -7.95 -14.49 -17.09
N GLY A 70 -7.41 -15.70 -17.23
CA GLY A 70 -7.06 -16.57 -16.11
C GLY A 70 -8.28 -17.15 -15.38
N LEU A 71 -8.07 -17.71 -14.20
CA LEU A 71 -9.10 -18.33 -13.34
C LEU A 71 -9.97 -17.27 -12.66
N ASN A 72 -10.79 -16.56 -13.44
CA ASN A 72 -11.70 -15.49 -12.99
C ASN A 72 -10.98 -14.38 -12.19
N SER A 73 -9.69 -14.15 -12.45
CA SER A 73 -8.88 -13.14 -11.77
C SER A 73 -9.00 -11.77 -12.42
N ALA A 74 -9.19 -11.74 -13.72
CA ALA A 74 -9.33 -10.55 -14.52
C ALA A 74 -10.23 -10.81 -15.73
N GLY A 75 -10.64 -9.74 -16.40
CA GLY A 75 -11.34 -9.82 -17.67
C GLY A 75 -11.39 -8.46 -18.34
N TYR A 76 -11.88 -8.41 -19.57
CA TYR A 76 -12.06 -7.15 -20.29
C TYR A 76 -13.34 -7.17 -21.11
N ASN A 77 -13.83 -5.99 -21.43
CA ASN A 77 -14.89 -5.74 -22.40
C ASN A 77 -14.63 -4.38 -23.07
N ASP A 78 -15.60 -3.86 -23.83
CA ASP A 78 -15.49 -2.57 -24.52
C ASP A 78 -15.37 -1.37 -23.56
N GLU A 79 -15.78 -1.52 -22.30
CA GLU A 79 -15.67 -0.48 -21.27
C GLU A 79 -14.31 -0.46 -20.57
N GLY A 80 -13.51 -1.53 -20.70
CA GLY A 80 -12.12 -1.56 -20.24
C GLY A 80 -11.69 -2.88 -19.59
N PHE A 81 -10.61 -2.79 -18.81
CA PHE A 81 -10.00 -3.93 -18.12
C PHE A 81 -10.46 -4.00 -16.65
N TYR A 82 -10.79 -5.21 -16.20
CA TYR A 82 -11.34 -5.48 -14.88
C TYR A 82 -10.42 -6.42 -14.11
N ILE A 83 -10.11 -6.04 -12.88
CA ILE A 83 -9.58 -6.93 -11.86
C ILE A 83 -10.76 -7.44 -11.05
N LEU A 84 -10.90 -8.77 -10.97
CA LEU A 84 -12.02 -9.46 -10.32
C LEU A 84 -11.62 -10.15 -9.02
N ARG A 85 -10.30 -10.36 -8.83
CA ARG A 85 -9.75 -10.95 -7.62
C ARG A 85 -8.34 -10.43 -7.35
N SER A 86 -8.05 -10.12 -6.09
CA SER A 86 -6.71 -9.81 -5.59
C SER A 86 -6.31 -10.93 -4.64
N SER A 87 -5.42 -11.83 -5.09
CA SER A 87 -4.71 -12.95 -4.42
C SER A 87 -5.47 -13.84 -3.41
N LYS A 88 -6.28 -13.27 -2.51
CA LYS A 88 -7.02 -13.92 -1.42
C LYS A 88 -8.44 -13.38 -1.20
N ALA A 89 -8.89 -12.41 -1.99
CA ALA A 89 -10.23 -11.84 -1.86
C ALA A 89 -10.78 -11.42 -3.22
N ASP A 90 -12.09 -11.61 -3.38
CA ASP A 90 -12.81 -11.06 -4.51
C ASP A 90 -12.78 -9.53 -4.40
N CYS A 91 -12.53 -8.88 -5.52
CA CYS A 91 -12.49 -7.42 -5.62
C CYS A 91 -12.86 -7.05 -7.04
N LYS A 92 -13.72 -6.06 -7.25
CA LYS A 92 -14.01 -5.59 -8.59
C LYS A 92 -13.48 -4.18 -8.77
N ALA A 93 -12.56 -4.03 -9.69
CA ALA A 93 -12.05 -2.73 -10.09
C ALA A 93 -11.91 -2.66 -11.61
N ARG A 94 -12.41 -1.61 -12.21
CA ARG A 94 -12.17 -1.27 -13.62
C ARG A 94 -11.03 -0.27 -13.67
N ILE A 95 -9.97 -0.64 -14.39
CA ILE A 95 -8.76 0.16 -14.55
C ILE A 95 -8.59 0.44 -16.06
N PRO A 96 -8.57 1.71 -16.49
CA PRO A 96 -8.30 2.04 -17.89
C PRO A 96 -6.78 1.99 -18.13
N PHE A 97 -6.26 0.81 -18.47
CA PHE A 97 -4.82 0.59 -18.65
C PHE A 97 -4.18 1.54 -19.68
N GLN A 98 -4.95 1.97 -20.68
CA GLN A 98 -4.52 2.93 -21.70
C GLN A 98 -4.16 4.32 -21.13
N ASP A 99 -4.66 4.67 -19.95
CA ASP A 99 -4.47 5.98 -19.32
C ASP A 99 -3.41 5.99 -18.22
N ILE A 100 -2.77 4.85 -17.95
CA ILE A 100 -1.71 4.74 -16.94
C ILE A 100 -0.51 5.62 -17.35
N GLY A 101 -0.03 6.43 -16.41
CA GLY A 101 1.09 7.35 -16.62
C GLY A 101 0.72 8.61 -17.42
N ARG A 102 -0.54 8.78 -17.82
CA ARG A 102 -1.04 10.02 -18.44
C ARG A 102 -1.43 11.06 -17.39
N LYS A 103 -1.98 12.19 -17.83
CA LYS A 103 -2.34 13.34 -16.97
C LYS A 103 -3.34 12.99 -15.87
N LYS A 104 -4.30 12.09 -16.14
CA LYS A 104 -5.35 11.70 -15.18
C LYS A 104 -5.75 10.24 -15.39
N LEU A 105 -5.78 9.48 -14.30
CA LEU A 105 -6.24 8.10 -14.26
C LEU A 105 -7.51 8.00 -13.43
N GLU A 106 -8.59 7.47 -14.01
CA GLU A 106 -9.87 7.28 -13.33
C GLU A 106 -10.18 5.79 -13.16
N ILE A 107 -10.17 5.34 -11.90
CA ILE A 107 -10.41 3.95 -11.52
C ILE A 107 -11.81 3.87 -10.90
N VAL A 108 -12.54 2.81 -11.20
CA VAL A 108 -13.82 2.52 -10.54
C VAL A 108 -13.70 1.23 -9.75
N CYS A 109 -13.97 1.30 -8.45
CA CYS A 109 -13.96 0.17 -7.54
C CYS A 109 -15.37 -0.11 -7.01
N GLU A 110 -15.71 -1.39 -6.89
CA GLU A 110 -16.80 -1.82 -5.99
C GLU A 110 -16.37 -1.57 -4.54
N SER A 111 -17.24 -1.04 -3.69
CA SER A 111 -16.95 -0.63 -2.31
C SER A 111 -16.80 -1.84 -1.37
N GLY A 112 -16.09 -1.65 -0.26
CA GLY A 112 -15.84 -2.68 0.74
C GLY A 112 -14.57 -3.50 0.49
N LEU A 113 -13.64 -2.96 -0.31
CA LEU A 113 -12.40 -3.66 -0.65
C LEU A 113 -11.48 -3.81 0.56
N ARG A 114 -10.65 -4.85 0.55
CA ARG A 114 -9.51 -4.97 1.49
C ARG A 114 -8.31 -4.12 1.06
N SER A 115 -8.21 -3.85 -0.23
CA SER A 115 -7.14 -3.08 -0.88
C SER A 115 -7.63 -2.70 -2.28
N VAL A 116 -7.27 -1.51 -2.75
CA VAL A 116 -7.45 -1.14 -4.15
C VAL A 116 -6.43 -1.92 -4.99
N PRO A 117 -6.87 -2.71 -5.98
CA PRO A 117 -5.95 -3.49 -6.82
C PRO A 117 -4.94 -2.61 -7.53
N LEU A 118 -3.68 -3.06 -7.54
CA LEU A 118 -2.56 -2.40 -8.24
C LEU A 118 -2.25 -0.95 -7.81
N LEU A 119 -2.87 -0.43 -6.74
CA LEU A 119 -2.73 0.99 -6.36
C LEU A 119 -1.28 1.45 -6.25
N ILE A 120 -0.42 0.69 -5.58
CA ILE A 120 1.00 1.03 -5.43
C ILE A 120 1.72 1.06 -6.79
N ALA A 121 1.45 0.08 -7.65
CA ALA A 121 2.02 0.05 -8.99
C ALA A 121 1.57 1.26 -9.82
N LEU A 122 0.30 1.64 -9.73
CA LEU A 122 -0.25 2.82 -10.42
C LEU A 122 0.35 4.12 -9.89
N VAL A 123 0.52 4.25 -8.58
CA VAL A 123 1.23 5.38 -7.95
C VAL A 123 2.68 5.45 -8.42
N ASN A 124 3.40 4.33 -8.43
CA ASN A 124 4.78 4.27 -8.91
C ASN A 124 4.90 4.66 -10.39
N LEU A 125 4.00 4.17 -11.25
CA LEU A 125 4.00 4.56 -12.67
C LEU A 125 3.65 6.04 -12.86
N THR A 126 2.86 6.63 -11.95
CA THR A 126 2.57 8.07 -11.94
C THR A 126 3.77 8.90 -11.47
N PHE A 127 4.55 8.41 -10.49
CA PHE A 127 5.85 9.01 -10.17
C PHE A 127 6.79 8.98 -11.38
N LEU A 128 6.85 7.84 -12.06
CA LEU A 128 7.70 7.67 -13.24
C LEU A 128 7.34 8.61 -14.38
N SER A 129 6.04 8.82 -14.66
CA SER A 129 5.62 9.79 -15.68
C SER A 129 5.94 11.24 -15.32
N LYS A 130 6.19 11.52 -14.03
CA LYS A 130 6.64 12.81 -13.50
C LYS A 130 8.14 12.91 -13.29
N ARG A 131 8.93 11.99 -13.86
CA ARG A 131 10.41 11.94 -13.77
C ARG A 131 10.97 11.63 -12.37
N TYR A 132 10.19 10.97 -11.54
CA TYR A 132 10.67 10.38 -10.29
C TYR A 132 10.94 8.89 -10.48
N LEU A 133 11.98 8.36 -9.86
CA LEU A 133 12.34 6.95 -9.94
C LEU A 133 11.88 6.20 -8.68
N PRO A 134 10.77 5.44 -8.75
CA PRO A 134 10.39 4.51 -7.70
C PRO A 134 11.27 3.26 -7.72
N LEU A 135 11.84 2.88 -6.58
CA LEU A 135 12.66 1.70 -6.39
C LEU A 135 12.12 0.84 -5.26
N HIS A 136 12.15 -0.48 -5.47
CA HIS A 136 11.86 -1.46 -4.43
C HIS A 136 13.06 -1.59 -3.49
N ALA A 137 13.15 -0.70 -2.51
CA ALA A 137 14.32 -0.53 -1.67
C ALA A 137 13.96 0.05 -0.30
N SER A 138 14.71 -0.35 0.73
CA SER A 138 14.73 0.35 2.01
C SER A 138 15.76 1.48 1.93
N ALA A 139 15.46 2.62 2.54
CA ALA A 139 16.35 3.78 2.57
C ALA A 139 16.39 4.44 3.95
N PHE A 140 17.56 4.99 4.29
CA PHE A 140 17.80 5.69 5.54
C PHE A 140 18.93 6.72 5.41
N LEU A 141 18.86 7.78 6.22
CA LEU A 141 19.91 8.79 6.34
C LEU A 141 20.84 8.41 7.50
N TYR A 142 22.13 8.26 7.22
CA TYR A 142 23.14 7.96 8.24
C TYR A 142 24.38 8.81 7.99
N ASN A 143 24.84 9.53 9.03
CA ASN A 143 25.98 10.46 8.95
C ASN A 143 25.90 11.45 7.78
N GLY A 144 24.69 11.98 7.52
CA GLY A 144 24.45 12.95 6.43
C GLY A 144 24.41 12.34 5.02
N VAL A 145 24.49 11.02 4.89
CA VAL A 145 24.45 10.32 3.60
C VAL A 145 23.18 9.48 3.50
N ALA A 146 22.43 9.64 2.42
CA ALA A 146 21.30 8.78 2.10
C ALA A 146 21.81 7.43 1.60
N ASN A 147 21.45 6.37 2.30
CA ASN A 147 21.79 4.99 1.96
C ASN A 147 20.53 4.28 1.48
N MET A 148 20.69 3.44 0.46
CA MET A 148 19.61 2.64 -0.11
C MET A 148 20.05 1.18 -0.22
N VAL A 149 19.18 0.28 0.22
CA VAL A 149 19.39 -1.16 0.21
C VAL A 149 18.36 -1.77 -0.72
N THR A 150 18.82 -2.21 -1.89
CA THR A 150 18.01 -2.92 -2.89
C THR A 150 18.16 -4.42 -2.74
N GLY A 151 17.12 -5.17 -3.10
CA GLY A 151 17.18 -6.63 -3.08
C GLY A 151 15.79 -7.26 -3.12
N TRP A 152 15.76 -8.56 -3.31
CA TRP A 152 14.51 -9.32 -3.34
C TRP A 152 13.79 -9.32 -1.98
N ALA A 153 12.53 -9.72 -1.98
CA ALA A 153 11.78 -9.94 -0.74
C ALA A 153 12.56 -10.92 0.16
N LYS A 154 12.65 -10.61 1.46
CA LYS A 154 13.45 -11.35 2.45
C LYS A 154 14.97 -11.36 2.19
N GLY A 155 15.47 -10.44 1.37
CA GLY A 155 16.90 -10.27 1.09
C GLY A 155 17.67 -9.44 2.12
N GLY A 156 17.09 -9.11 3.29
CA GLY A 156 17.77 -8.34 4.33
C GLY A 156 17.61 -6.82 4.25
N LYS A 157 16.77 -6.28 3.35
CA LYS A 157 16.62 -4.81 3.18
C LYS A 157 16.14 -4.14 4.47
N THR A 158 15.01 -4.65 4.98
CA THR A 158 14.41 -4.21 6.24
C THR A 158 15.35 -4.43 7.41
N GLU A 159 16.04 -5.58 7.47
CA GLU A 159 17.04 -5.84 8.52
C GLU A 159 18.20 -4.84 8.50
N GLY A 160 18.70 -4.48 7.32
CA GLY A 160 19.75 -3.47 7.16
C GLY A 160 19.28 -2.10 7.66
N LEU A 161 18.10 -1.66 7.22
CA LEU A 161 17.46 -0.43 7.70
C LEU A 161 17.38 -0.41 9.24
N LEU A 162 16.89 -1.49 9.83
CA LEU A 162 16.67 -1.59 11.27
C LEU A 162 17.99 -1.62 12.06
N ALA A 163 19.03 -2.26 11.53
CA ALA A 163 20.36 -2.23 12.13
C ALA A 163 20.90 -0.81 12.18
N PHE A 164 20.83 -0.06 11.08
CA PHE A 164 21.28 1.33 11.03
C PHE A 164 20.43 2.26 11.89
N ALA A 165 19.12 2.02 11.98
CA ALA A 165 18.25 2.77 12.90
C ALA A 165 18.68 2.60 14.37
N ASN A 166 19.17 1.42 14.77
CA ASN A 166 19.73 1.20 16.10
C ASN A 166 21.05 1.95 16.35
N HIS A 167 21.70 2.44 15.29
CA HIS A 167 22.88 3.31 15.34
C HIS A 167 22.55 4.79 15.08
N GLY A 168 21.27 5.17 15.15
CA GLY A 168 20.83 6.58 15.02
C GLY A 168 20.56 7.04 13.60
N ALA A 169 20.47 6.13 12.61
CA ALA A 169 20.01 6.49 11.28
C ALA A 169 18.55 6.93 11.29
N ALA A 170 18.22 7.92 10.46
CA ALA A 170 16.83 8.36 10.27
C ALA A 170 16.17 7.54 9.16
N TYR A 171 14.96 7.06 9.43
CA TYR A 171 14.14 6.31 8.47
C TYR A 171 13.73 7.17 7.28
N ILE A 172 13.81 6.62 6.06
CA ILE A 172 13.24 7.22 4.84
C ILE A 172 12.16 6.31 4.25
N ALA A 173 12.47 5.02 4.01
CA ALA A 173 11.58 4.05 3.37
C ALA A 173 11.96 2.60 3.70
N ASP A 174 11.03 1.64 3.53
CA ASP A 174 11.33 0.20 3.64
C ASP A 174 10.94 -0.63 2.39
N GLU A 175 9.84 -0.29 1.72
CA GLU A 175 9.39 -1.01 0.53
C GLU A 175 9.60 -0.20 -0.74
N TRP A 176 9.16 1.06 -0.75
CA TRP A 176 9.25 1.93 -1.92
C TRP A 176 9.99 3.21 -1.58
N THR A 177 11.19 3.34 -2.14
CA THR A 177 11.98 4.57 -2.12
C THR A 177 11.78 5.29 -3.45
N ILE A 178 11.41 6.57 -3.40
CA ILE A 178 11.27 7.44 -4.57
C ILE A 178 12.47 8.37 -4.62
N ILE A 179 13.09 8.51 -5.78
CA ILE A 179 14.22 9.39 -6.03
C ILE A 179 13.77 10.50 -7.00
N ALA A 180 14.06 11.75 -6.67
CA ALA A 180 13.77 12.89 -7.53
C ALA A 180 14.69 12.95 -8.76
N GLU A 181 14.28 13.71 -9.78
CA GLU A 181 15.11 14.00 -10.94
C GLU A 181 16.40 14.72 -10.49
N GLY A 182 17.56 14.11 -10.72
CA GLY A 182 18.85 14.63 -10.27
C GLY A 182 19.44 13.93 -9.03
N GLY A 183 18.63 13.18 -8.29
CA GLY A 183 19.10 12.31 -7.18
C GLY A 183 19.49 13.06 -5.90
N ASP A 184 19.10 14.32 -5.77
CA ASP A 184 19.29 15.18 -4.60
C ASP A 184 18.28 14.90 -3.48
N GLU A 185 17.06 14.49 -3.85
CA GLU A 185 16.01 14.15 -2.90
C GLU A 185 15.59 12.67 -2.98
N CYS A 186 15.33 12.08 -1.82
CA CYS A 186 14.70 10.78 -1.72
C CYS A 186 13.67 10.73 -0.58
N PHE A 187 12.57 10.03 -0.82
CA PHE A 187 11.47 9.90 0.13
C PHE A 187 10.76 8.56 -0.02
N GLY A 188 10.14 8.07 1.05
CA GLY A 188 9.39 6.81 1.04
C GLY A 188 7.88 7.00 0.90
N ILE A 189 7.19 6.00 0.36
CA ILE A 189 5.74 5.86 0.59
C ILE A 189 5.57 5.43 2.06
N ALA A 190 4.66 6.08 2.80
CA ALA A 190 4.47 5.89 4.24
C ALA A 190 3.75 4.58 4.60
N GLU A 191 4.10 3.48 3.93
CA GLU A 191 3.55 2.16 4.19
C GLU A 191 3.90 1.65 5.61
N PRO A 192 2.97 0.94 6.27
CA PRO A 192 3.29 0.29 7.55
C PRO A 192 4.41 -0.75 7.37
N ILE A 193 5.52 -0.58 8.08
CA ILE A 193 6.61 -1.57 8.13
C ILE A 193 6.08 -2.88 8.74
N ARG A 194 6.33 -4.00 8.05
CA ARG A 194 5.96 -5.33 8.52
C ARG A 194 7.12 -5.97 9.26
N LEU A 195 7.07 -5.90 10.58
CA LEU A 195 8.07 -6.51 11.44
C LEU A 195 7.66 -7.91 11.89
N TRP A 196 8.62 -8.83 11.89
CA TRP A 196 8.51 -10.16 12.45
C TRP A 196 8.84 -10.13 13.93
N ASP A 197 8.27 -11.06 14.69
CA ASP A 197 8.46 -11.11 16.14
C ASP A 197 9.94 -11.14 16.55
N TRP A 198 10.76 -11.94 15.85
CA TRP A 198 12.18 -12.07 16.15
C TRP A 198 12.97 -10.77 15.91
N GLN A 199 12.54 -9.89 15.00
CA GLN A 199 13.21 -8.62 14.68
C GLN A 199 13.09 -7.64 15.85
N PHE A 200 12.02 -7.72 16.65
CA PHE A 200 11.86 -6.88 17.83
C PHE A 200 12.96 -7.10 18.87
N ARG A 201 13.58 -8.29 18.92
CA ARG A 201 14.71 -8.56 19.84
C ARG A 201 15.93 -7.67 19.54
N HIS A 202 16.03 -7.16 18.32
CA HIS A 202 17.14 -6.32 17.89
C HIS A 202 16.82 -4.81 17.95
N ILE A 203 15.58 -4.44 18.30
CA ILE A 203 15.12 -3.05 18.28
C ILE A 203 14.18 -2.79 19.48
N PRO A 204 14.71 -2.87 20.71
CA PRO A 204 13.90 -2.82 21.92
C PRO A 204 13.06 -1.55 22.03
N HIS A 205 13.56 -0.40 21.54
CA HIS A 205 12.85 0.88 21.58
C HIS A 205 11.57 0.93 20.71
N VAL A 206 11.41 0.01 19.74
CA VAL A 206 10.17 -0.12 18.95
C VAL A 206 9.15 -1.00 19.66
N GLN A 207 9.58 -1.90 20.56
CA GLN A 207 8.66 -2.78 21.29
C GLN A 207 7.63 -2.01 22.12
N ASP A 208 8.01 -0.86 22.67
CA ASP A 208 7.13 -0.04 23.48
C ASP A 208 5.97 0.58 22.70
N LYS A 209 6.10 0.66 21.37
CA LYS A 209 5.07 1.16 20.46
C LYS A 209 4.09 0.08 19.98
N ILE A 210 4.30 -1.18 20.35
CA ILE A 210 3.41 -2.30 19.98
C ILE A 210 2.24 -2.38 20.96
N SER A 211 1.01 -2.50 20.43
CA SER A 211 -0.19 -2.68 21.26
C SER A 211 -0.12 -3.93 22.14
N ARG A 212 -0.69 -3.84 23.35
CA ARG A 212 -0.72 -4.97 24.31
C ARG A 212 -1.35 -6.24 23.72
N GLN A 213 -2.37 -6.09 22.88
CA GLN A 213 -3.02 -7.22 22.19
C GLN A 213 -2.06 -7.97 21.26
N LYS A 214 -1.25 -7.26 20.46
CA LYS A 214 -0.25 -7.89 19.58
C LYS A 214 0.84 -8.59 20.40
N LYS A 215 1.29 -7.99 21.52
CA LYS A 215 2.25 -8.63 22.44
C LYS A 215 1.70 -9.93 23.03
N LEU A 216 0.42 -9.96 23.41
CA LEU A 216 -0.26 -11.16 23.91
C LEU A 216 -0.37 -12.26 22.84
N LEU A 217 -0.71 -11.88 21.60
CA LEU A 217 -0.76 -12.81 20.47
C LEU A 217 0.60 -13.49 20.22
N PHE A 218 1.69 -12.73 20.21
CA PHE A 218 3.03 -13.30 20.07
C PHE A 218 3.37 -14.25 21.22
N LYS A 219 3.07 -13.86 22.47
CA LYS A 219 3.25 -14.74 23.63
C LYS A 219 2.47 -16.05 23.50
N SER A 220 1.21 -16.00 23.08
CA SER A 220 0.42 -17.24 22.92
C SER A 220 0.98 -18.16 21.84
N ILE A 221 1.45 -17.60 20.71
CA ILE A 221 2.08 -18.38 19.64
C ILE A 221 3.36 -19.07 20.15
N HIS A 222 4.21 -18.35 20.89
CA HIS A 222 5.44 -18.92 21.47
C HIS A 222 5.14 -20.01 22.50
N THR A 223 4.13 -19.82 23.35
CA THR A 223 3.72 -20.86 24.32
C THR A 223 3.20 -22.10 23.60
N MET A 224 2.38 -21.94 22.56
CA MET A 224 1.90 -23.07 21.76
C MET A 224 3.03 -23.79 21.03
N ASP A 225 3.99 -23.06 20.48
CA ASP A 225 5.15 -23.64 19.81
C ASP A 225 6.08 -24.36 20.81
N ALA A 226 6.31 -23.79 21.99
CA ALA A 226 7.05 -24.45 23.07
C ALA A 226 6.36 -25.73 23.57
N LEU A 227 5.03 -25.72 23.71
CA LEU A 227 4.23 -26.90 24.03
C LEU A 227 4.29 -27.94 22.90
N GLY A 228 4.24 -27.52 21.64
CA GLY A 228 4.36 -28.39 20.47
C GLY A 228 5.74 -29.05 20.35
N ARG A 229 6.81 -28.34 20.69
CA ARG A 229 8.18 -28.89 20.77
C ARG A 229 8.34 -29.83 21.97
N GLY A 230 7.70 -29.53 23.10
CA GLY A 230 7.66 -30.40 24.29
C GLY A 230 6.85 -31.70 24.09
N LEU A 231 5.91 -31.71 23.15
CA LEU A 231 5.06 -32.86 22.81
C LEU A 231 5.60 -33.75 21.67
N GLY A 232 6.86 -33.57 21.27
CA GLY A 232 7.57 -34.57 20.47
C GLY A 232 7.12 -34.72 19.00
N LYS A 233 7.16 -33.63 18.22
CA LYS A 233 7.35 -33.77 16.76
C LYS A 233 8.80 -33.45 16.40
N SER A 234 9.55 -34.52 16.14
CA SER A 234 10.88 -34.48 15.53
C SER A 234 10.83 -33.71 14.20
N PRO A 235 11.77 -32.80 13.92
CA PRO A 235 11.84 -32.15 12.61
C PRO A 235 12.23 -33.22 11.57
N LEU A 236 11.33 -33.46 10.62
CA LEU A 236 11.68 -34.14 9.37
C LEU A 236 12.75 -33.31 8.67
N ARG A 237 13.80 -34.01 8.23
CA ARG A 237 14.86 -33.53 7.32
C ARG A 237 14.27 -33.01 6.01
#